data_AF-A0A223ZRP1-F1
#
_entry.id   AF-A0A223ZRP1-F1
#
_cell.length_a   1.000
_cell.length_b   1.000
_cell.length_c   1.000
_cell.angle_alpha   90.00
_cell.angle_beta   90.00
_cell.angle_gamma   90.00
#
_symmetry.space_group_name_H-M   'P 1'
#
loop_
_entity.id
_entity.type
_entity.pdbx_description
1 polymer ?
#
loop_
_entity_poly.entity_id
_entity_poly.type
_entity_poly.pdbx_seq_one_letter_code
_entity_poly.pdbx_strand_id
1 'polypeptide(L)'
;DVQSGVTIPIGAATEVIAGEGLILTAGGIDSHIHFICPQQIDEALTSGITTMIGGGTGPASGTYATTCTPGPWHMMRMMQSFDAFPVNLGISGKGNASRPASLVEMIKGGACALKL
;
A
#
# COMPACT_ATOMS: atom_id res chain seq x y z
N ASP A 1 -21.40 7.50 32.84
CA ASP A 1 -22.51 7.80 33.77
C ASP A 1 -22.28 9.03 34.63
N VAL A 2 -21.08 9.24 35.18
CA VAL A 2 -20.79 10.32 36.14
C VAL A 2 -20.03 11.52 35.57
N GLN A 3 -19.49 11.42 34.34
CA GLN A 3 -18.72 12.48 33.68
C GLN A 3 -19.59 13.25 32.67
N SER A 4 -19.48 14.57 32.64
CA SER A 4 -20.17 15.44 31.67
C SER A 4 -19.47 15.46 30.31
N GLY A 5 -20.22 15.56 29.21
CA GLY A 5 -19.68 15.85 27.88
C GLY A 5 -18.96 14.69 27.18
N VAL A 6 -19.18 13.45 27.61
CA VAL A 6 -18.55 12.26 27.02
C VAL A 6 -19.08 12.00 25.61
N THR A 7 -18.19 11.99 24.61
CA THR A 7 -18.48 11.58 23.22
C THR A 7 -17.80 10.27 22.83
N ILE A 8 -16.77 9.84 23.58
CA ILE A 8 -16.04 8.58 23.40
C ILE A 8 -16.24 7.74 24.67
N PRO A 9 -17.23 6.83 24.70
CA PRO A 9 -17.50 6.00 25.88
C PRO A 9 -16.43 4.90 26.04
N ILE A 10 -16.04 4.64 27.30
CA ILE A 10 -15.12 3.56 27.68
C ILE A 10 -15.90 2.55 28.52
N GLY A 11 -15.81 1.26 28.17
CA GLY A 11 -16.51 0.18 28.86
C GLY A 11 -15.67 -1.09 28.97
N ALA A 12 -16.32 -2.19 29.38
CA ALA A 12 -15.63 -3.47 29.62
C ALA A 12 -14.95 -4.08 28.39
N ALA A 13 -15.34 -3.66 27.17
CA ALA A 13 -14.79 -4.14 25.91
C ALA A 13 -13.85 -3.12 25.23
N THR A 14 -13.41 -2.08 25.95
CA THR A 14 -12.55 -1.03 25.40
C THR A 14 -11.09 -1.29 25.80
N GLU A 15 -10.23 -1.51 24.81
CA GLU A 15 -8.77 -1.51 25.00
C GLU A 15 -8.24 -0.06 25.08
N VAL A 16 -7.14 0.14 25.80
CA VAL A 16 -6.54 1.45 26.06
C VAL A 16 -5.05 1.43 25.71
N ILE A 17 -4.63 2.36 24.84
CA ILE A 17 -3.22 2.66 24.59
C ILE A 17 -2.92 4.02 25.24
N ALA A 18 -1.98 4.04 26.19
CA ALA A 18 -1.52 5.25 26.86
C ALA A 18 -0.70 6.14 25.89
N GLY A 19 -1.07 7.42 25.80
CA GLY A 19 -0.49 8.38 24.85
C GLY A 19 0.04 9.66 25.51
N GLU A 20 -0.05 9.76 26.83
CA GLU A 20 0.43 10.92 27.58
C GLU A 20 1.93 11.14 27.38
N GLY A 21 2.32 12.37 27.03
CA GLY A 21 3.71 12.73 26.74
C GLY A 21 4.24 12.23 25.39
N LEU A 22 3.42 11.58 24.56
CA LEU A 22 3.78 11.13 23.22
C LEU A 22 3.16 12.02 22.13
N ILE A 23 3.74 11.96 20.93
CA ILE A 23 3.16 12.53 19.71
C ILE A 23 2.54 11.39 18.91
N LEU A 24 1.26 11.54 18.57
CA LEU A 24 0.56 10.65 17.65
C LEU A 24 0.40 11.33 16.29
N THR A 25 0.80 10.64 15.22
CA THR A 25 0.59 11.07 13.84
C THR A 25 -0.27 10.05 13.09
N ALA A 26 -0.79 10.44 11.93
CA ALA A 26 -1.22 9.45 10.96
C ALA A 26 -0.01 8.60 10.51
N GLY A 27 -0.29 7.39 10.02
CA GLY A 27 0.72 6.60 9.33
C GLY A 27 1.11 7.24 8.00
N GLY A 28 2.39 7.11 7.62
CA GLY A 28 2.92 7.60 6.36
C GLY A 28 2.33 6.88 5.15
N ILE A 29 2.33 7.58 4.01
CA ILE A 29 1.94 7.06 2.70
C ILE A 29 3.11 7.29 1.74
N ASP A 30 3.71 6.21 1.25
CA ASP A 30 4.70 6.27 0.19
C ASP A 30 4.04 5.88 -1.14
N SER A 31 4.14 6.76 -2.14
CA SER A 31 3.50 6.58 -3.45
C SER A 31 4.47 6.33 -4.61
N HIS A 32 5.75 6.06 -4.31
CA HIS A 32 6.78 5.76 -5.31
C HIS A 32 7.53 4.46 -5.00
N ILE A 33 6.80 3.40 -4.64
CA ILE A 33 7.42 2.13 -4.31
C ILE A 33 7.76 1.32 -5.56
N HIS A 34 9.02 0.91 -5.65
CA HIS A 34 9.42 -0.20 -6.50
C HIS A 34 9.30 -1.49 -5.69
N PHE A 35 8.38 -2.39 -6.03
CA PHE A 35 8.20 -3.67 -5.34
C PHE A 35 9.27 -4.69 -5.77
N ILE A 36 10.52 -4.41 -5.38
CA ILE A 36 11.72 -5.18 -5.72
C ILE A 36 11.80 -6.42 -4.84
N CYS A 37 11.55 -6.27 -3.54
CA CYS A 37 11.59 -7.36 -2.58
C CYS A 37 10.62 -7.11 -1.41
N PRO A 38 10.08 -8.17 -0.80
CA PRO A 38 9.10 -8.04 0.29
C PRO A 38 9.68 -7.38 1.55
N GLN A 39 11.01 -7.44 1.76
CA GLN A 39 11.67 -6.86 2.93
C GLN A 39 11.48 -5.34 3.03
N GLN A 40 11.19 -4.66 1.91
CA GLN A 40 10.88 -3.23 1.91
C GLN A 40 9.65 -2.89 2.77
N ILE A 41 8.74 -3.85 2.96
CA ILE A 41 7.52 -3.64 3.75
C ILE A 41 7.85 -3.51 5.24
N ASP A 42 8.75 -4.34 5.76
CA ASP A 42 9.18 -4.28 7.16
C ASP A 42 9.89 -2.95 7.47
N GLU A 43 10.73 -2.49 6.53
CA GLU A 43 11.43 -1.21 6.64
C GLU A 43 10.44 -0.03 6.58
N ALA A 44 9.47 -0.08 5.66
CA ALA A 44 8.42 0.92 5.55
C ALA A 44 7.60 1.00 6.85
N LEU A 45 7.15 -0.13 7.37
CA LEU A 45 6.33 -0.14 8.59
C LEU A 45 7.11 0.35 9.82
N THR A 46 8.37 -0.06 9.94
CA THR A 46 9.24 0.36 11.05
C THR A 46 9.55 1.85 11.01
N SER A 47 9.58 2.46 9.82
CA SER A 47 9.72 3.91 9.64
C SER A 47 8.40 4.69 9.76
N GLY A 48 7.28 4.01 10.05
CA GLY A 48 5.97 4.62 10.25
C GLY A 48 5.11 4.75 8.99
N ILE A 49 5.53 4.16 7.86
CA ILE A 49 4.72 4.08 6.63
C ILE A 49 3.73 2.92 6.75
N THR A 50 2.45 3.22 6.59
CA THR A 50 1.36 2.23 6.71
C THR A 50 0.67 1.94 5.39
N THR A 51 0.97 2.74 4.35
CA THR A 51 0.42 2.59 3.01
C THR A 51 1.52 2.74 1.96
N MET A 52 1.57 1.79 1.04
CA MET A 52 2.60 1.71 0.00
C MET A 52 1.92 1.60 -1.37
N ILE A 53 2.14 2.57 -2.25
CA ILE A 53 1.60 2.60 -3.61
C ILE A 53 2.79 2.57 -4.59
N GLY A 54 2.73 1.66 -5.54
CA GLY A 54 3.87 1.43 -6.43
C GLY A 54 3.65 0.30 -7.41
N GLY A 55 4.72 -0.19 -8.03
CA GLY A 55 4.64 -1.29 -8.98
C GLY A 55 5.92 -2.11 -9.02
N GLY A 56 5.79 -3.35 -9.45
CA GLY A 56 6.91 -4.27 -9.51
C GLY A 56 6.48 -5.73 -9.53
N THR A 57 7.44 -6.60 -9.83
CA THR A 57 7.26 -8.06 -9.92
C THR A 57 8.38 -8.81 -9.20
N GLY A 58 9.00 -8.15 -8.21
CA GLY A 58 10.23 -8.64 -7.59
C GLY A 58 11.49 -8.15 -8.32
N PRO A 59 12.64 -8.85 -8.15
CA PRO A 59 13.98 -8.40 -8.56
C PRO A 59 14.26 -8.51 -10.07
N ALA A 60 13.33 -8.04 -10.89
CA ALA A 60 13.44 -8.00 -12.34
C ALA A 60 13.95 -6.63 -12.82
N SER A 61 14.68 -6.60 -13.94
CA SER A 61 15.23 -5.36 -14.53
C SER A 61 14.17 -4.27 -14.74
N GLY A 62 12.95 -4.66 -15.12
CA GLY A 62 11.83 -3.72 -15.25
C GLY A 62 11.43 -3.08 -13.93
N THR A 63 11.38 -3.85 -12.85
CA THR A 63 11.05 -3.36 -11.50
C THR A 63 12.17 -2.48 -10.95
N TYR A 64 13.44 -2.82 -11.18
CA TYR A 64 14.57 -1.97 -10.75
C TYR A 64 14.50 -0.58 -11.37
N ALA A 65 14.03 -0.47 -12.61
CA ALA A 65 13.95 0.78 -13.34
C ALA A 65 12.61 1.52 -13.16
N THR A 66 11.50 0.80 -12.95
CA THR A 66 10.16 1.38 -13.01
C THR A 66 9.22 0.81 -11.96
N THR A 67 8.33 1.67 -11.46
CA THR A 67 7.19 1.29 -10.60
C THR A 67 6.04 0.71 -11.44
N CYS A 68 6.30 -0.35 -12.18
CA CYS A 68 5.32 -0.99 -13.06
C CYS A 68 5.11 -2.45 -12.70
N THR A 69 3.85 -2.85 -12.50
CA THR A 69 3.40 -4.24 -12.50
C THR A 69 2.75 -4.54 -13.86
N PRO A 70 3.46 -5.15 -14.82
CA PRO A 70 3.01 -5.20 -16.21
C PRO A 70 1.99 -6.32 -16.45
N GLY A 71 0.74 -5.93 -16.73
CA GLY A 71 -0.32 -6.83 -17.19
C GLY A 71 -1.09 -7.57 -16.07
N PRO A 72 -2.29 -8.12 -16.38
CA PRO A 72 -3.18 -8.68 -15.37
C PRO A 72 -2.62 -9.86 -14.60
N TRP A 73 -1.85 -10.73 -15.27
CA TRP A 73 -1.30 -11.93 -14.62
C TRP A 73 -0.36 -11.55 -13.47
N HIS A 74 0.61 -10.66 -13.73
CA HIS A 74 1.54 -10.21 -12.70
C HIS A 74 0.81 -9.51 -11.57
N MET A 75 -0.18 -8.69 -11.89
CA MET A 75 -0.95 -7.97 -10.89
C MET A 75 -1.74 -8.90 -9.98
N MET A 76 -2.41 -9.92 -10.54
CA MET A 76 -3.07 -10.95 -9.73
C MET A 76 -2.08 -11.64 -8.78
N ARG A 77 -0.88 -12.00 -9.25
CA ARG A 77 0.14 -12.64 -8.42
C ARG A 77 0.67 -11.72 -7.32
N MET A 78 0.87 -10.43 -7.61
CA MET A 78 1.29 -9.44 -6.62
C MET A 78 0.19 -9.23 -5.57
N MET A 79 -1.07 -9.05 -5.99
CA MET A 79 -2.20 -8.90 -5.06
C MET A 79 -2.33 -10.12 -4.13
N GLN A 80 -2.20 -11.34 -4.65
CA GLN A 80 -2.17 -12.55 -3.81
C GLN A 80 -1.03 -12.54 -2.80
N SER A 81 0.15 -12.04 -3.18
CA SER A 81 1.29 -11.96 -2.25
C SER A 81 1.08 -10.91 -1.16
N PHE A 82 0.25 -9.89 -1.42
CA PHE A 82 0.02 -8.78 -0.51
C PHE A 82 -0.82 -9.15 0.71
N ASP A 83 -1.66 -10.20 0.61
CA ASP A 83 -2.42 -10.73 1.75
C ASP A 83 -1.54 -11.20 2.92
N ALA A 84 -0.23 -11.39 2.69
CA ALA A 84 0.72 -11.78 3.73
C ALA A 84 1.23 -10.61 4.61
N PHE A 85 0.90 -9.36 4.28
CA PHE A 85 1.56 -8.18 4.86
C PHE A 85 0.59 -7.20 5.55
N PRO A 86 0.97 -6.63 6.71
CA PRO A 86 0.12 -5.75 7.49
C PRO A 86 0.21 -4.27 7.04
N VAL A 87 0.14 -4.00 5.74
CA VAL A 87 0.15 -2.65 5.16
C VAL A 87 -0.92 -2.51 4.09
N ASN A 88 -1.42 -1.29 3.88
CA ASN A 88 -2.29 -1.01 2.74
C ASN A 88 -1.45 -0.92 1.47
N LEU A 89 -1.86 -1.60 0.40
CA LEU A 89 -1.07 -1.70 -0.84
C LEU A 89 -1.86 -1.27 -2.08
N GLY A 90 -1.26 -0.44 -2.91
CA GLY A 90 -1.78 -0.01 -4.22
C GLY A 90 -0.82 -0.34 -5.35
N ILE A 91 -1.34 -0.81 -6.50
CA ILE A 91 -0.53 -1.26 -7.64
C ILE A 91 -0.67 -0.32 -8.84
N SER A 92 0.47 0.10 -9.41
CA SER A 92 0.55 0.79 -10.69
C SER A 92 0.90 -0.17 -11.84
N GLY A 93 0.11 -0.09 -12.91
CA GLY A 93 0.42 -0.73 -14.20
C GLY A 93 1.44 0.06 -15.02
N LYS A 94 1.88 -0.51 -16.14
CA LYS A 94 2.75 0.17 -17.11
C LYS A 94 1.95 1.12 -18.00
N GLY A 95 2.25 2.41 -17.97
CA GLY A 95 1.55 3.43 -18.75
C GLY A 95 2.08 3.60 -20.17
N ASN A 96 3.26 3.07 -20.49
CA ASN A 96 3.92 3.29 -21.80
C ASN A 96 3.26 2.45 -22.91
N ALA A 97 2.13 2.92 -23.43
CA ALA A 97 1.48 2.37 -24.62
C ALA A 97 0.77 3.49 -25.40
N SER A 98 0.91 3.48 -26.73
CA SER A 98 0.21 4.44 -27.60
C SER A 98 -1.23 4.03 -27.93
N ARG A 99 -1.62 2.78 -27.62
CA ARG A 99 -2.98 2.27 -27.82
C ARG A 99 -3.64 2.01 -26.46
N PRO A 100 -4.92 2.39 -26.27
CA PRO A 100 -5.57 2.33 -24.97
C PRO A 100 -5.93 0.91 -24.50
N ALA A 101 -6.04 -0.06 -25.41
CA ALA A 101 -6.56 -1.40 -25.07
C ALA A 101 -5.77 -2.09 -23.95
N SER A 102 -4.44 -2.06 -24.02
CA SER A 102 -3.58 -2.64 -22.98
C SER A 102 -3.64 -1.87 -21.65
N LEU A 103 -3.83 -0.55 -21.70
CA LEU A 103 -3.99 0.28 -20.50
C LEU A 103 -5.30 -0.06 -19.77
N VAL A 104 -6.39 -0.18 -20.52
CA VAL A 104 -7.70 -0.58 -19.99
C VAL A 104 -7.64 -1.98 -19.38
N GLU A 105 -6.92 -2.91 -20.01
CA GLU A 105 -6.70 -4.25 -19.48
C GLU A 105 -5.96 -4.20 -18.12
N MET A 106 -4.92 -3.37 -17.99
CA MET A 106 -4.23 -3.17 -16.71
C MET A 106 -5.13 -2.55 -15.65
N ILE A 107 -5.94 -1.54 -15.95
CA ILE A 107 -6.89 -1.00 -14.96
C ILE A 107 -7.90 -2.07 -14.51
N LYS A 108 -8.47 -2.83 -15.45
CA LYS A 108 -9.42 -3.91 -15.14
C LYS A 108 -8.82 -5.03 -14.32
N GLY A 109 -7.51 -5.27 -14.41
CA GLY A 109 -6.83 -6.28 -13.59
C GLY A 109 -6.62 -5.86 -12.14
N GLY A 110 -6.92 -4.61 -11.75
CA GLY A 110 -6.69 -4.09 -10.40
C GLY A 110 -5.69 -2.92 -10.28
N ALA A 111 -5.18 -2.35 -11.37
CA ALA A 111 -4.25 -1.23 -11.27
C ALA A 111 -4.99 0.03 -10.84
N CYS A 112 -4.54 0.68 -9.75
CA CYS A 112 -5.09 1.95 -9.28
C CYS A 112 -4.41 3.17 -9.93
N ALA A 113 -3.30 2.95 -10.65
CA ALA A 113 -2.55 3.98 -11.35
C ALA A 113 -1.79 3.38 -12.55
N LEU A 114 -1.23 4.25 -13.42
CA LEU A 114 -0.33 3.87 -14.51
C LEU A 114 0.95 4.73 -14.45
N LYS A 115 2.12 4.09 -14.50
CA LYS A 115 3.42 4.78 -14.52
C LYS A 115 3.93 4.96 -15.95
N LEU A 116 4.25 6.19 -16.33
CA LEU A 116 4.98 6.53 -17.55
C LEU A 116 6.49 6.63 -17.27
#